data_AF-A0A431J8A8-F1
#
_entry.id   AF-A0A431J8A8-F1
#
_cell.length_a   1.000
_cell.length_b   1.000
_cell.length_c   1.000
_cell.angle_alpha   90.00
_cell.angle_beta   90.00
_cell.angle_gamma   90.00
#
_symmetry.space_group_name_H-M   'P 1'
#
loop_
_entity.id
_entity.type
_entity.pdbx_description
1 polymer ?
#
loop_
_entity_poly.entity_id
_entity_poly.type
_entity_poly.pdbx_seq_one_letter_code
_entity_poly.pdbx_strand_id
1 'polypeptide(L)'
;MSELHLQARFGDAADAFYAELIAAQAGLSDEAAADWLARLTLILCNHIGDRQVLRQAFALARESDATLARESDAALARESNGVPPHASRDPSAHPASPHHD
;
A
#
# COMPACT_ATOMS: atom_id res chain seq x y z
N MET A 1 16.68 20.71 -15.07
CA MET A 1 15.85 19.50 -15.19
C MET A 1 15.70 18.97 -13.78
N SER A 2 14.56 19.21 -13.12
CA SER A 2 14.35 18.73 -11.75
C SER A 2 13.78 17.33 -11.81
N GLU A 3 14.44 16.39 -11.15
CA GLU A 3 13.94 15.02 -10.97
C GLU A 3 13.05 14.95 -9.73
N LEU A 4 12.02 14.09 -9.75
CA LEU A 4 11.19 13.84 -8.59
C LEU A 4 11.97 13.05 -7.52
N HIS A 5 12.12 13.62 -6.33
CA HIS A 5 12.78 12.94 -5.20
C HIS A 5 11.75 12.28 -4.27
N LEU A 6 11.84 10.96 -4.12
CA LEU A 6 10.94 10.15 -3.28
C LEU A 6 11.49 9.86 -1.87
N GLN A 7 12.57 10.53 -1.47
CA GLN A 7 13.18 10.31 -0.15
C GLN A 7 12.28 10.85 0.96
N ALA A 8 12.12 10.07 2.03
CA ALA A 8 11.41 10.49 3.23
C ALA A 8 12.14 11.68 3.86
N ARG A 9 11.55 12.88 3.75
CA ARG A 9 12.15 14.12 4.27
C ARG A 9 11.85 14.39 5.74
N PHE A 10 10.95 13.63 6.34
CA PHE A 10 10.47 13.88 7.71
C PHE A 10 11.03 12.92 8.77
N GLY A 11 11.71 11.84 8.39
CA GLY A 11 12.32 10.90 9.35
C GLY A 11 11.38 10.53 10.50
N ASP A 12 11.87 10.68 11.74
CA ASP A 12 11.12 10.41 12.98
C ASP A 12 9.91 11.36 13.20
N ALA A 13 9.86 12.50 12.50
CA ALA A 13 8.74 13.45 12.57
C ALA A 13 7.61 13.12 11.57
N ALA A 14 7.75 12.07 10.76
CA ALA A 14 6.72 11.65 9.81
C ALA A 14 5.39 11.35 10.51
N ASP A 15 5.43 10.70 11.67
CA ASP A 15 4.25 10.35 12.46
C ASP A 15 3.55 11.60 13.01
N ALA A 16 4.33 12.57 13.51
CA ALA A 16 3.80 13.83 14.03
C ALA A 16 3.13 14.65 12.92
N PHE A 17 3.78 14.75 11.75
CA PHE A 17 3.19 15.44 10.59
C PHE A 17 1.92 14.74 10.10
N TYR A 18 1.89 13.41 10.09
CA TYR A 18 0.70 12.66 9.72
C TYR A 18 -0.45 12.95 10.70
N ALA A 19 -0.18 12.98 12.01
CA ALA A 19 -1.18 13.36 13.01
C ALA A 19 -1.72 14.78 12.80
N GLU A 20 -0.86 15.74 12.46
CA GLU A 20 -1.28 17.10 12.10
C GLU A 20 -2.19 17.14 10.87
N LEU A 21 -1.86 16.36 9.84
CA LEU A 21 -2.68 16.27 8.62
C LEU A 21 -4.08 15.71 8.91
N ILE A 22 -4.17 14.67 9.74
CA ILE A 22 -5.46 14.09 10.16
C ILE A 22 -6.24 15.08 11.01
N ALA A 23 -5.59 15.76 11.95
CA ALA A 23 -6.23 16.78 12.78
C ALA A 23 -6.77 17.95 11.95
N ALA A 24 -6.09 18.35 10.87
CA ALA A 24 -6.49 19.45 10.00
C ALA A 24 -7.81 19.23 9.25
N GLN A 25 -8.22 17.97 9.06
CA GLN A 25 -9.50 17.58 8.44
C GLN A 25 -10.52 17.04 9.45
N ALA A 26 -10.20 17.08 10.76
CA ALA A 26 -11.09 16.55 11.79
C ALA A 26 -12.43 17.30 11.80
N GLY A 27 -13.53 16.54 11.82
CA GLY A 27 -14.89 17.10 11.82
C GLY A 27 -15.45 17.44 10.43
N LEU A 28 -14.71 17.20 9.35
CA LEU A 28 -15.24 17.24 8.00
C LEU A 28 -15.97 15.92 7.66
N SER A 29 -16.96 15.98 6.77
CA SER A 29 -17.47 14.77 6.11
C SER A 29 -16.42 14.22 5.15
N ASP A 30 -16.60 12.96 4.72
CA ASP A 30 -15.68 12.31 3.78
C ASP A 30 -15.56 13.11 2.47
N GLU A 31 -16.67 13.65 1.95
CA GLU A 31 -16.68 14.48 0.75
C GLU A 31 -15.95 15.81 0.98
N ALA A 32 -16.19 16.46 2.12
CA ALA A 32 -15.55 17.72 2.46
C ALA A 32 -14.04 17.55 2.70
N ALA A 33 -13.62 16.42 3.26
CA ALA A 33 -12.22 16.04 3.43
C ALA A 33 -11.55 15.81 2.08
N ALA A 34 -12.22 15.14 1.13
CA ALA A 34 -11.73 14.97 -0.23
C ALA A 34 -11.55 16.31 -0.95
N ASP A 35 -12.53 17.23 -0.85
CA ASP A 35 -12.43 18.58 -1.40
C ASP A 35 -11.32 19.41 -0.75
N TRP A 36 -11.10 19.23 0.56
CA TRP A 36 -9.99 19.85 1.29
C TRP A 36 -8.64 19.34 0.78
N LEU A 37 -8.47 18.03 0.62
CA LEU A 37 -7.26 17.41 0.07
C LEU A 37 -7.00 17.85 -1.38
N ALA A 38 -8.03 17.98 -2.21
CA ALA A 38 -7.89 18.48 -3.58
C ALA A 38 -7.35 19.91 -3.62
N ARG A 39 -7.87 20.79 -2.76
CA ARG A 39 -7.39 22.17 -2.63
C ARG A 39 -5.95 22.23 -2.10
N LEU A 40 -5.64 21.45 -1.06
CA LEU A 40 -4.27 21.35 -0.54
C LEU A 40 -3.29 20.88 -1.62
N THR A 41 -3.66 19.85 -2.36
CA THR A 41 -2.85 19.31 -3.47
C THR A 41 -2.56 20.39 -4.52
N LEU A 42 -3.57 21.17 -4.92
CA LEU A 42 -3.36 22.27 -5.87
C LEU A 42 -2.41 23.35 -5.33
N ILE A 43 -2.51 23.71 -4.05
CA ILE A 43 -1.60 24.67 -3.40
C ILE A 43 -0.16 24.14 -3.45
N LEU A 44 0.06 22.87 -3.11
CA LEU A 44 1.37 22.24 -3.13
C LEU A 44 1.93 22.13 -4.56
N CYS A 45 1.09 21.79 -5.55
CA CYS A 45 1.50 21.76 -6.96
C CYS A 45 1.96 23.15 -7.43
N ASN A 46 1.23 24.20 -7.07
CA ASN A 46 1.61 25.58 -7.38
C ASN A 46 2.91 25.99 -6.69
N HIS A 47 3.13 25.56 -5.44
CA HIS A 47 4.37 25.80 -4.72
C HIS A 47 5.58 25.10 -5.36
N ILE A 48 5.41 23.86 -5.85
CA ILE A 48 6.46 23.12 -6.55
C ILE A 48 6.82 23.78 -7.88
N GLY A 49 5.84 24.24 -8.66
CA GLY A 49 6.03 25.03 -9.89
C GLY A 49 6.66 24.29 -11.08
N ASP A 50 7.24 23.10 -10.89
CA ASP A 50 7.87 22.29 -11.95
C ASP A 50 6.89 21.27 -12.55
N ARG A 51 6.43 21.54 -13.78
CA ARG A 51 5.48 20.67 -14.49
C ARG A 51 6.02 19.28 -14.80
N GLN A 52 7.34 19.10 -14.96
CA GLN A 52 7.91 17.77 -15.22
C GLN A 52 7.85 16.90 -13.96
N VAL A 53 8.22 17.46 -12.80
CA VAL A 53 8.10 16.79 -11.50
C VAL A 53 6.65 16.41 -11.21
N LEU A 54 5.70 17.32 -11.45
CA LEU A 54 4.27 17.04 -11.26
C LEU A 54 3.76 15.92 -12.17
N ARG A 55 4.19 15.89 -13.44
CA ARG A 55 3.81 14.80 -14.37
C ARG A 55 4.36 13.45 -13.93
N GLN A 56 5.60 13.41 -13.45
CA GLN A 56 6.19 12.18 -12.90
C GLN A 56 5.41 11.71 -11.65
N ALA A 57 5.04 12.64 -10.76
CA ALA A 57 4.25 12.32 -9.58
C ALA A 57 2.86 11.75 -9.93
N PHE A 58 2.17 12.32 -10.93
CA PHE A 58 0.88 11.79 -11.38
C PHE A 58 0.96 10.38 -11.97
N ALA A 59 2.03 10.08 -12.71
CA ALA A 59 2.25 8.75 -13.26
C ALA A 59 2.46 7.71 -12.15
N LEU A 60 3.30 8.03 -11.16
CA LEU A 60 3.55 7.16 -10.01
C LEU A 60 2.31 6.94 -9.15
N ALA A 61 1.54 7.99 -8.87
CA ALA A 61 0.29 7.86 -8.12
C ALA A 61 -0.69 6.89 -8.79
N ARG A 62 -0.76 6.91 -10.14
CA ARG A 62 -1.61 5.98 -10.89
C ARG A 62 -1.12 4.53 -10.80
N GLU A 63 0.19 4.30 -10.79
CA GLU A 63 0.77 2.96 -10.63
C GLU A 63 0.57 2.39 -9.22
N SER A 64 0.66 3.23 -8.19
CA SER A 64 0.38 2.84 -6.81
C SER A 64 -1.07 2.40 -6.65
N ASP A 65 -2.03 3.18 -7.15
CA ASP A 65 -3.46 2.81 -7.14
C ASP A 65 -3.71 1.49 -7.86
N ALA A 66 -3.10 1.31 -9.05
CA ALA A 66 -3.23 0.08 -9.82
C ALA A 66 -2.61 -1.14 -9.12
N THR A 67 -1.61 -0.93 -8.27
CA THR A 67 -0.97 -2.00 -7.49
C THR A 67 -1.86 -2.43 -6.34
N LEU A 68 -2.41 -1.48 -5.60
CA LEU A 68 -3.35 -1.75 -4.51
C LEU A 68 -4.61 -2.46 -5.02
N ALA A 69 -5.14 -2.07 -6.20
CA ALA A 69 -6.28 -2.73 -6.82
C ALA A 69 -6.00 -4.20 -7.22
N ARG A 70 -4.80 -4.48 -7.77
CA ARG A 70 -4.40 -5.86 -8.11
C ARG A 70 -4.23 -6.73 -6.86
N GLU A 71 -3.71 -6.16 -5.79
CA GLU A 71 -3.55 -6.86 -4.51
C GLU A 71 -4.91 -7.19 -3.87
N SER A 72 -5.88 -6.28 -3.92
CA SER A 72 -7.24 -6.55 -3.45
C SER A 72 -7.93 -7.66 -4.25
N ASP A 73 -7.80 -7.65 -5.59
CA ASP A 73 -8.38 -8.68 -6.44
C ASP A 73 -7.76 -10.07 -6.17
N ALA A 74 -6.44 -10.13 -5.97
CA ALA A 74 -5.73 -11.37 -5.65
C ALA A 74 -6.06 -11.89 -4.23
N ALA A 75 -6.29 -11.00 -3.27
CA ALA A 75 -6.71 -11.36 -1.91
C ALA A 75 -8.12 -11.99 -1.92
N LEU A 76 -9.07 -11.38 -2.63
CA LEU A 76 -10.43 -11.93 -2.80
C LEU A 76 -10.42 -13.31 -3.47
N ALA A 77 -9.55 -13.53 -4.45
CA ALA A 77 -9.38 -14.82 -5.10
C ALA A 77 -8.81 -15.90 -4.16
N ARG A 78 -7.94 -15.52 -3.21
CA ARG A 78 -7.37 -16.42 -2.20
C ARG A 78 -8.40 -16.80 -1.13
N GLU A 79 -9.21 -15.85 -0.66
CA GLU A 79 -10.30 -16.13 0.28
C GLU A 79 -11.41 -16.99 -0.32
N SER A 80 -11.69 -16.81 -1.62
CA SER A 80 -12.68 -17.64 -2.33
C SER A 80 -12.21 -19.08 -2.56
N ASN A 81 -10.90 -19.34 -2.58
CA ASN A 81 -10.33 -20.67 -2.83
C ASN A 81 -9.86 -21.31 -1.52
N GLY A 82 -10.81 -21.57 -0.62
CA GLY A 82 -10.56 -22.24 0.66
C GLY A 82 -10.04 -23.67 0.50
N VAL A 83 -8.72 -23.86 0.40
CA VAL A 83 -8.06 -25.15 0.62
C VAL A 83 -6.81 -24.92 1.48
N PRO A 84 -6.81 -25.32 2.77
CA PRO A 84 -5.59 -25.28 3.57
C PRO A 84 -4.60 -26.33 3.06
N PRO A 85 -3.28 -26.03 2.99
CA PRO A 85 -2.26 -26.98 2.55
C PRO A 85 -1.88 -27.98 3.67
N HIS A 86 -2.87 -28.66 4.24
CA HIS A 86 -2.66 -29.81 5.13
C HIS A 86 -3.65 -30.93 4.81
N ALA A 87 -3.86 -31.24 3.53
CA ALA A 87 -4.48 -32.50 3.14
C ALA A 87 -3.49 -33.64 3.45
N SER A 88 -3.75 -34.32 4.57
CA SER A 88 -3.23 -35.60 5.04
C SER A 88 -2.28 -36.33 4.08
N ARG A 89 -0.97 -36.19 4.32
CA ARG A 89 -0.03 -37.28 4.02
C ARG A 89 -0.11 -38.25 5.19
N ASP A 90 -0.94 -39.27 5.06
CA ASP A 90 -0.90 -40.45 5.90
C ASP A 90 0.39 -41.23 5.55
N PRO A 91 1.39 -41.35 6.45
CA PRO A 91 2.59 -42.12 6.23
C PRO A 91 2.48 -43.50 6.89
N SER A 92 1.31 -44.14 6.84
CA SER A 92 1.15 -45.54 7.23
C SER A 92 1.71 -46.49 6.16
N ALA A 93 3.01 -46.39 5.88
CA ALA A 93 3.77 -47.38 5.13
C ALA A 93 5.15 -47.51 5.79
N HIS A 94 5.22 -48.33 6.84
CA HIS A 94 6.47 -48.69 7.51
C HIS A 94 7.01 -49.99 6.88
N PRO A 95 8.11 -49.97 6.11
CA PRO A 95 8.77 -51.23 5.76
C PRO A 95 9.59 -51.70 6.96
N ALA A 96 9.17 -52.83 7.55
CA ALA A 96 9.93 -53.53 8.59
C ALA A 96 11.37 -53.80 8.11
N SER A 97 12.36 -53.32 8.85
CA SER A 97 13.76 -53.73 8.74
C SER A 97 14.10 -54.67 9.91
N PRO A 98 14.93 -55.70 9.69
CA PRO A 98 15.15 -56.76 10.68
C PRO A 98 16.18 -56.31 11.73
N HIS A 99 15.91 -56.58 13.00
CA HIS A 99 16.89 -56.42 14.08
C HIS A 99 17.61 -57.75 14.33
N HIS A 100 18.91 -57.61 14.56
CA HIS A 100 19.95 -58.62 14.68
C HIS A 100 20.03 -59.09 16.14
N ASP A 101 20.02 -60.41 16.35
CA ASP A 101 20.67 -61.14 17.45
C ASP A 101 20.92 -62.59 17.01
#